data_AF-A0A5J6SN59-F1
#
_entry.id   AF-A0A5J6SN59-F1
#
_cell.length_a   1.000
_cell.length_b   1.000
_cell.length_c   1.000
_cell.angle_alpha   90.00
_cell.angle_beta   90.00
_cell.angle_gamma   90.00
#
_symmetry.space_group_name_H-M   'P 1'
#
loop_
_entity.id
_entity.type
_entity.pdbx_description
1 polymer ?
#
loop_
_entity_poly.entity_id
_entity_poly.type
_entity_poly.pdbx_seq_one_letter_code
_entity_poly.pdbx_strand_id
1 'polypeptide(L)' 'MRRLEYSYSTLHSNGKSIEEFTVPNTMKIFSSSGGSKNGAKINEDEVILVEVKWDDVEESILLDNKTLTTK' A
#
# COMPACT_ATOMS: atom_id res chain seq x y z
N MET A 1 8.63 11.00 18.34
CA MET A 1 8.69 9.91 17.35
C MET A 1 7.36 9.92 16.64
N ARG A 2 7.34 9.71 15.32
CA ARG A 2 6.10 9.63 14.53
C ARG A 2 5.94 8.22 14.02
N ARG A 3 4.73 7.69 14.08
CA ARG A 3 4.45 6.30 13.70
C ARG A 3 3.67 6.29 12.40
N LEU A 4 4.21 5.55 11.43
CA LEU A 4 3.56 5.31 10.15
C LEU A 4 3.12 3.86 10.10
N GLU A 5 1.83 3.66 9.90
CA GLU A 5 1.27 2.36 9.58
C GLU A 5 0.84 2.35 8.12
N TYR A 6 1.26 1.31 7.42
CA TYR A 6 0.85 1.00 6.07
C TYR A 6 0.24 -0.37 6.07
N SER A 7 -0.98 -0.48 5.56
CA SER A 7 -1.60 -1.77 5.23
C SER A 7 -2.10 -1.75 3.80
N TYR A 8 -2.05 -2.93 3.18
CA TYR A 8 -2.78 -3.18 1.96
C TYR A 8 -3.61 -4.45 2.10
N SER A 9 -4.79 -4.44 1.48
CA SER A 9 -5.66 -5.61 1.36
C SER A 9 -6.10 -5.78 -0.07
N THR A 10 -6.02 -7.01 -0.55
CA THR A 10 -6.57 -7.48 -1.82
C THR A 10 -7.58 -8.59 -1.53
N LEU A 11 -8.22 -9.16 -2.55
CA LEU A 11 -9.17 -10.27 -2.36
C LEU A 11 -8.49 -11.54 -1.83
N HIS A 12 -7.21 -11.72 -2.11
CA HIS A 12 -6.47 -12.95 -1.87
C HIS A 12 -5.32 -12.81 -0.88
N SER A 13 -4.95 -11.58 -0.54
CA SER A 13 -3.78 -11.31 0.30
C SER A 13 -3.92 -10.00 1.06
N ASN A 14 -3.15 -9.88 2.13
CA ASN A 14 -2.95 -8.61 2.80
C ASN A 14 -1.49 -8.52 3.23
N GLY A 15 -1.09 -7.31 3.59
CA GLY A 15 0.20 -7.07 4.23
C GLY A 15 0.17 -5.80 5.04
N LYS A 16 1.00 -5.77 6.07
CA LYS A 16 1.13 -4.64 6.98
C LYS A 16 2.60 -4.34 7.22
N SER A 17 2.95 -3.05 7.26
CA SER A 17 4.23 -2.53 7.72
C SER A 17 3.99 -1.43 8.74
N ILE A 18 4.76 -1.44 9.81
CA ILE A 18 4.76 -0.39 10.83
C ILE A 18 6.20 0.10 10.94
N GLU A 19 6.39 1.41 10.81
CA GLU A 19 7.69 2.05 10.98
C GLU A 19 7.59 3.26 11.89
N GLU A 20 8.65 3.49 12.66
CA GLU A 20 8.81 4.65 13.53
C GLU A 20 9.88 5.58 12.98
N PHE A 21 9.56 6.87 12.94
CA PHE A 21 10.46 7.90 12.46
C PHE A 21 10.83 8.88 13.57
N THR A 22 12.13 9.13 13.67
CA THR A 22 12.69 10.16 14.56
C THR A 22 12.76 11.54 13.89
N VAL A 23 12.71 11.58 12.55
CA VAL A 23 12.69 12.81 11.73
C VAL A 23 11.55 12.76 10.72
N PRO A 24 10.97 13.91 10.30
CA PRO A 24 9.92 13.92 9.29
C PRO A 24 10.46 13.42 7.95
N ASN A 25 9.86 12.37 7.39
CA ASN A 25 10.13 11.96 6.02
C ASN A 25 9.26 12.75 5.05
N THR A 26 9.87 13.30 4.00
CA THR A 26 9.15 13.98 2.91
C THR A 26 8.63 13.01 1.86
N MET A 27 9.20 11.79 1.79
CA MET A 27 8.81 10.73 0.86
C MET A 27 9.12 9.36 1.47
N LYS A 28 8.19 8.42 1.35
CA LYS A 28 8.38 7.02 1.72
C LYS A 28 7.84 6.12 0.62
N ILE A 29 8.63 5.12 0.23
CA ILE A 29 8.22 4.08 -0.72
C ILE A 29 7.91 2.83 0.08
N PHE A 30 6.72 2.28 -0.12
CA PHE A 30 6.34 0.98 0.40
C PHE A 30 6.46 -0.06 -0.71
N SER A 31 7.24 -1.09 -0.46
CA SER A 31 7.36 -2.25 -1.35
C SER A 31 6.69 -3.45 -0.71
N SER A 32 5.58 -3.88 -1.29
CA SER A 32 4.88 -5.09 -0.91
C SER A 32 5.33 -6.23 -1.82
N SER A 33 6.34 -7.00 -1.40
CA SER A 33 6.75 -8.21 -2.09
C SER A 33 6.12 -9.44 -1.41
N GLY A 34 5.42 -10.28 -2.19
CA GLY A 34 5.21 -11.67 -1.81
C GLY A 34 6.50 -12.48 -1.92
N GLY A 35 6.45 -13.81 -1.85
CA GLY A 35 7.61 -14.70 -2.06
C GLY A 35 8.23 -14.66 -3.47
N SER A 36 7.79 -13.75 -4.35
CA SER A 36 8.23 -13.62 -5.72
C SER A 36 9.06 -12.34 -5.92
N LYS A 37 10.17 -12.44 -6.65
CA LYS A 37 11.19 -11.38 -6.82
C LYS A 37 10.70 -10.11 -7.52
N ASN A 38 9.51 -10.11 -8.13
CA ASN A 38 8.98 -9.02 -8.96
C ASN A 38 7.65 -8.44 -8.44
N GLY A 39 7.34 -8.60 -7.15
CA GLY A 39 6.08 -8.13 -6.55
C GLY A 39 4.96 -9.18 -6.59
N ALA A 40 3.74 -8.74 -6.30
CA ALA A 40 2.54 -9.58 -6.27
C ALA A 40 1.75 -9.47 -7.57
N LYS A 41 1.35 -10.60 -8.15
CA LYS A 41 0.40 -10.63 -9.27
C LYS A 41 -1.00 -10.50 -8.68
N ILE A 42 -1.72 -9.45 -9.08
CA ILE A 42 -3.14 -9.26 -8.78
C ILE A 42 -3.98 -9.70 -9.99
N ASN A 43 -5.20 -10.16 -9.74
CA ASN A 43 -6.12 -10.56 -10.80
C ASN A 43 -6.68 -9.34 -11.54
N GLU A 44 -7.16 -9.56 -12.77
CA GLU A 44 -8.00 -8.57 -13.45
C GLU A 44 -9.23 -8.29 -12.57
N ASP A 45 -9.62 -7.01 -12.48
CA ASP A 45 -10.68 -6.50 -11.58
C ASP A 45 -10.39 -6.53 -10.07
N GLU A 46 -9.16 -6.85 -9.65
CA GLU A 46 -8.78 -6.76 -8.24
C GLU A 46 -8.56 -5.30 -7.83
N VAL A 47 -9.19 -4.91 -6.73
CA VAL A 47 -8.99 -3.61 -6.06
C VAL A 47 -8.04 -3.82 -4.89
N ILE A 48 -6.99 -3.01 -4.83
CA ILE A 48 -6.11 -2.95 -3.66
C ILE A 48 -6.57 -1.78 -2.81
N LEU A 49 -7.05 -2.06 -1.60
CA LEU A 49 -7.25 -1.05 -0.58
C LEU A 49 -5.91 -0.80 0.12
N VAL A 50 -5.43 0.44 0.06
CA VAL A 50 -4.25 0.90 0.79
C VAL A 50 -4.71 1.83 1.90
N GLU A 51 -4.27 1.55 3.12
CA GLU A 51 -4.53 2.39 4.28
C GLU A 51 -3.20 2.91 4.82
N VAL A 52 -3.15 4.21 5.07
CA VAL A 52 -2.00 4.92 5.61
C VAL A 52 -2.44 5.64 6.86
N LYS A 53 -1.84 5.30 7.99
CA LYS A 53 -2.04 6.02 9.26
C LYS A 53 -0.75 6.71 9.64
N TRP A 54 -0.81 8.01 9.81
CA TRP A 54 0.30 8.83 10.28
C TRP A 54 -0.14 9.59 11.53
N ASP A 55 0.31 9.15 12.70
CA ASP A 55 -0.12 9.66 14.00
C ASP A 55 -1.67 9.64 14.11
N ASP A 56 -2.33 10.80 14.20
CA ASP A 56 -3.80 10.93 14.29
C ASP A 56 -4.51 11.07 12.93
N VAL A 57 -3.75 11.08 11.83
CA VAL A 57 -4.28 11.24 10.47
C VAL A 57 -4.38 9.87 9.80
N GLU A 58 -5.52 9.60 9.19
CA GLU A 58 -5.78 8.36 8.43
C GLU A 58 -6.25 8.70 7.03
N GLU A 59 -5.62 8.05 6.04
CA GLU A 59 -5.97 8.16 4.63
C GLU A 59 -6.15 6.76 4.04
N SER A 60 -7.12 6.64 3.13
CA SER A 60 -7.41 5.39 2.41
C SER A 60 -7.43 5.67 0.92
N ILE A 61 -6.71 4.85 0.16
CA ILE A 61 -6.59 4.95 -1.30
C ILE A 61 -7.00 3.61 -1.89
N LEU A 62 -7.92 3.65 -2.85
CA LEU A 62 -8.27 2.47 -3.65
C LEU A 62 -7.45 2.50 -4.94
N LEU A 63 -6.65 1.46 -5.17
CA LEU A 63 -5.94 1.24 -6.41
C LEU A 63 -6.70 0.19 -7.21
N ASP A 64 -7.27 0.60 -8.34
CA ASP A 64 -7.86 -0.32 -9.31
C ASP A 64 -6.88 -0.56 -10.46
N ASN A 65 -6.69 -1.83 -10.86
CA ASN A 65 -5.98 -2.14 -12.09
C ASN A 65 -6.91 -1.96 -13.28
N LYS A 66 -7.37 -0.72 -13.50
CA LYS A 66 -8.05 -0.39 -14.75
C LYS A 66 -6.99 -0.30 -15.83
N THR A 67 -7.03 -1.23 -16.77
CA THR A 67 -6.35 -1.09 -18.06
C THR A 67 -6.77 0.25 -18.64
N LEU A 68 -5.84 1.20 -18.75
CA LEU A 68 -6.08 2.45 -19.49
C LEU A 68 -6.34 2.04 -20.94
N THR A 69 -7.62 1.87 -21.29
CA THR A 69 -8.07 1.64 -22.65
C THR A 69 -8.07 3.01 -23.33
N THR A 70 -6.93 3.37 -23.92
CA THR A 70 -6.89 4.46 -24.90
C THR A 70 -7.72 4.03 -26.09
N LYS A 71 -8.84 4.72 -26.29
CA LYS A 71 -9.80 4.49 -27.37
C LYS A 71 -9.35 5.13 -28.67
#